data_AF-A0A2W2CFV0-F1
#
_entry.id   AF-A0A2W2CFV0-F1
#
_cell.length_a   1.000
_cell.length_b   1.000
_cell.length_c   1.000
_cell.angle_alpha   90.00
_cell.angle_beta   90.00
_cell.angle_gamma   90.00
#
_symmetry.space_group_name_H-M   'P 1'
#
loop_
_entity.id
_entity.type
_entity.pdbx_description
1 polymer ?
#
loop_
_entity_poly.entity_id
_entity_poly.type
_entity_poly.pdbx_seq_one_letter_code
_entity_poly.pdbx_strand_id
1 'polypeptide(L)'
;ALTTATPAATRVAHLFVASCLEVFNGFRSPVQLRRHLDPVRSAQLLPELARATARNAPVRRRTPRPGLHLRRLRVCEPRPTAIEAAAVLSGTAGRSWAMALRLEQRRGHWLCTDLRVL
;
A
#
# COMPACT_ATOMS: atom_id res chain seq x y z
N ALA A 1 18.07 4.31 15.82
CA ALA A 1 16.95 5.28 15.74
C ALA A 1 16.37 5.21 14.33
N LEU A 2 15.04 5.24 14.16
CA LEU A 2 14.44 5.36 12.84
C LEU A 2 14.68 6.78 12.33
N THR A 3 15.36 6.93 11.19
CA THR A 3 15.63 8.24 10.59
C THR A 3 14.35 8.77 9.96
N THR A 4 14.06 10.06 10.19
CA THR A 4 12.99 10.78 9.49
C THR A 4 13.18 10.60 7.98
N ALA A 5 12.11 10.21 7.28
CA ALA A 5 12.19 9.98 5.84
C ALA A 5 12.44 11.27 5.09
N THR A 6 13.25 11.21 4.04
CA THR A 6 13.41 12.32 3.11
C THR A 6 12.08 12.65 2.41
N PRO A 7 11.91 13.87 1.86
CA PRO A 7 10.73 14.21 1.05
C PRO A 7 10.54 13.27 -0.14
N ALA A 8 11.65 12.85 -0.77
CA ALA A 8 11.64 11.89 -1.86
C ALA A 8 11.12 10.51 -1.41
N ALA A 9 11.64 9.96 -0.30
CA ALA A 9 11.15 8.72 0.28
C ALA A 9 9.67 8.79 0.66
N THR A 10 9.26 9.91 1.26
CA THR A 10 7.86 10.17 1.62
C THR A 10 6.95 10.18 0.38
N ARG A 11 7.41 10.80 -0.72
CA ARG A 11 6.66 10.81 -1.98
C ARG A 11 6.50 9.41 -2.57
N VAL A 12 7.56 8.61 -2.58
CA VAL A 12 7.52 7.21 -3.06
C VAL A 12 6.51 6.39 -2.26
N ALA A 13 6.53 6.50 -0.93
CA ALA A 13 5.57 5.82 -0.06
C ALA A 13 4.12 6.25 -0.37
N HIS A 14 3.87 7.56 -0.53
CA HIS A 14 2.55 8.07 -0.90
C HIS A 14 2.04 7.51 -2.23
N LEU A 15 2.89 7.48 -3.26
CA LEU A 15 2.51 6.97 -4.58
C LEU A 15 2.20 5.47 -4.56
N PHE A 16 2.97 4.70 -3.79
CA PHE A 16 2.71 3.28 -3.61
C PHE A 16 1.39 3.04 -2.87
N VAL A 17 1.17 3.74 -1.74
CA VAL A 17 -0.08 3.67 -0.96
C VAL A 17 -1.30 4.06 -1.79
N ALA A 18 -1.17 5.10 -2.63
CA ALA A 18 -2.24 5.50 -3.56
C ALA A 18 -2.57 4.37 -4.57
N SER A 19 -1.54 3.72 -5.11
CA SER A 19 -1.73 2.59 -6.01
C SER A 19 -2.39 1.39 -5.33
N CYS A 20 -2.10 1.13 -4.05
CA CYS A 20 -2.80 0.14 -3.24
C CYS A 20 -4.27 0.51 -3.03
N LEU A 21 -4.56 1.79 -2.73
CA LEU A 21 -5.93 2.27 -2.56
C LEU A 21 -6.77 2.13 -3.85
N GLU A 22 -6.18 2.35 -5.02
CA GLU A 22 -6.86 2.07 -6.29
C GLU A 22 -7.27 0.60 -6.40
N VAL A 23 -6.39 -0.31 -5.97
CA VAL A 23 -6.67 -1.76 -5.96
C VAL A 23 -7.73 -2.13 -4.93
N PHE A 24 -7.66 -1.59 -3.72
CA PHE A 24 -8.63 -1.88 -2.66
C PHE A 24 -10.02 -1.33 -2.97
N ASN A 25 -10.10 -0.20 -3.67
CA ASN A 25 -11.35 0.40 -4.14
C ASN A 25 -11.85 -0.21 -5.47
N GLY A 26 -11.08 -1.12 -6.08
CA GLY A 26 -11.47 -1.78 -7.33
C GLY A 26 -11.33 -0.94 -8.59
N PHE A 27 -10.59 0.18 -8.54
CA PHE A 27 -10.22 0.98 -9.71
C PHE A 27 -9.05 0.37 -10.49
N ARG A 28 -8.27 -0.51 -9.86
CA ARG A 28 -7.11 -1.21 -10.45
C ARG A 28 -7.16 -2.71 -10.09
N SER A 29 -6.75 -3.58 -10.99
CA SER A 29 -6.58 -5.01 -10.68
C SER A 29 -5.32 -5.24 -9.83
N PRO A 30 -5.33 -6.14 -8.82
CA PRO A 30 -4.15 -6.47 -8.02
C PRO A 30 -2.93 -6.88 -8.87
N VAL A 31 -3.16 -7.58 -9.99
CA VAL A 31 -2.09 -8.04 -10.90
C VAL A 31 -1.32 -6.85 -11.52
N GLN A 32 -1.96 -5.69 -11.70
CA GLN A 32 -1.30 -4.50 -12.23
C GLN A 32 -0.27 -3.91 -11.26
N LEU A 33 -0.31 -4.27 -9.97
CA LEU A 33 0.73 -3.90 -9.01
C LEU A 33 1.97 -4.78 -9.10
N ARG A 34 1.95 -5.92 -9.81
CA ARG A 34 3.05 -6.89 -9.84
C ARG A 34 4.42 -6.27 -10.18
N ARG A 35 4.47 -5.27 -11.06
CA ARG A 35 5.71 -4.55 -11.42
C ARG A 35 6.31 -3.70 -10.29
N HIS A 36 5.53 -3.42 -9.26
CA HIS A 36 5.94 -2.67 -8.07
C HIS A 36 6.21 -3.59 -6.88
N LEU A 37 6.09 -4.90 -7.05
CA LEU A 37 6.40 -5.89 -6.03
C LEU A 37 7.76 -6.51 -6.32
N ASP A 38 8.47 -6.89 -5.26
CA ASP A 38 9.69 -7.68 -5.40
C ASP A 38 9.34 -9.03 -6.08
N PRO A 39 9.99 -9.39 -7.20
CA PRO A 39 9.68 -10.61 -7.95
C PRO A 39 9.78 -11.88 -7.11
N VAL A 40 10.76 -11.96 -6.20
CA VAL A 40 11.01 -13.11 -5.33
C VAL A 40 9.89 -13.24 -4.29
N ARG A 41 9.31 -12.12 -3.85
CA ARG A 41 8.24 -12.09 -2.84
C ARG A 41 6.84 -11.97 -3.43
N SER A 42 6.71 -11.80 -4.73
CA SER A 42 5.44 -11.53 -5.42
C SER A 42 4.36 -12.59 -5.14
N ALA A 43 4.75 -13.86 -5.01
CA ALA A 43 3.86 -14.96 -4.66
C ALA A 43 3.21 -14.84 -3.27
N GLN A 44 3.84 -14.10 -2.35
CA GLN A 44 3.33 -13.83 -0.99
C GLN A 44 2.55 -12.52 -0.94
N LEU A 45 3.03 -11.49 -1.65
CA LEU A 45 2.47 -10.14 -1.61
C LEU A 45 1.15 -10.01 -2.41
N LEU A 46 1.03 -10.71 -3.55
CA LEU A 46 -0.19 -10.67 -4.37
C LEU A 46 -1.42 -11.23 -3.63
N PRO A 47 -1.35 -12.39 -2.94
CA PRO A 47 -2.45 -12.86 -2.11
C PRO A 47 -2.86 -11.89 -1.00
N GLU A 48 -1.91 -11.19 -0.35
CA GLU A 48 -2.23 -10.18 0.66
C GLU A 48 -3.03 -9.01 0.07
N LEU A 49 -2.62 -8.51 -1.11
CA LEU A 49 -3.40 -7.50 -1.84
C LEU A 49 -4.80 -8.01 -2.19
N ALA A 50 -4.92 -9.23 -2.70
CA ALA A 50 -6.19 -9.82 -3.08
C ALA A 50 -7.13 -10.01 -1.87
N ARG A 51 -6.60 -10.47 -0.73
CA ARG A 51 -7.34 -10.58 0.54
C ARG A 51 -7.84 -9.21 1.01
N ALA A 52 -6.99 -8.19 0.97
CA ALA A 52 -7.38 -6.82 1.32
C ALA A 52 -8.47 -6.26 0.40
N THR A 53 -8.40 -6.51 -0.91
CA THR A 53 -9.48 -6.14 -1.85
C THR A 53 -10.77 -6.89 -1.57
N ALA A 54 -10.72 -8.20 -1.35
CA ALA A 54 -11.91 -9.03 -1.06
C ALA A 54 -12.63 -8.58 0.21
N ARG A 55 -11.88 -8.22 1.26
CA ARG A 55 -12.44 -7.66 2.51
C ARG A 55 -13.14 -6.30 2.31
N ASN A 56 -12.81 -5.55 1.25
CA ASN A 56 -13.41 -4.27 0.92
C ASN A 56 -14.46 -4.33 -0.20
N ALA A 57 -14.66 -5.48 -0.83
CA ALA A 57 -15.59 -5.61 -1.94
C ALA A 57 -17.00 -5.20 -1.49
N PRO A 58 -17.61 -4.14 -2.08
CA PRO A 58 -18.91 -3.69 -1.66
C PRO A 58 -19.96 -4.76 -1.99
N VAL A 59 -20.86 -5.06 -1.04
CA VAL A 59 -22.01 -5.97 -1.24
C VAL A 59 -22.95 -5.46 -2.35
N ARG A 60 -22.94 -4.14 -2.63
CA ARG A 60 -23.62 -3.52 -3.78
C ARG A 60 -22.77 -2.36 -4.34
N ARG A 61 -22.28 -2.49 -5.58
CA ARG A 61 -21.64 -1.41 -6.38
C ARG A 61 -22.65 -0.34 -6.80
N ARG A 62 -23.26 0.38 -5.85
CA ARG A 62 -24.25 1.43 -6.17
C ARG A 62 -23.71 2.86 -6.09
N THR A 63 -22.48 3.07 -5.61
CA THR A 63 -21.92 4.42 -5.45
C THR A 63 -20.52 4.54 -6.08
N PRO A 64 -20.23 5.66 -6.78
CA PRO A 64 -18.92 5.90 -7.39
C PRO A 64 -17.86 6.41 -6.40
N ARG A 65 -18.17 6.51 -5.10
CA ARG A 65 -17.25 7.06 -4.10
C ARG A 65 -16.27 5.98 -3.61
N PRO A 66 -14.98 6.30 -3.40
CA PRO A 66 -14.01 5.36 -2.84
C PRO A 66 -14.46 4.88 -1.46
N GLY A 67 -14.44 3.56 -1.26
CA GLY A 67 -14.80 2.92 0.00
C GLY A 67 -13.70 3.06 1.06
N LEU A 68 -12.43 3.11 0.66
CA LEU A 68 -11.25 3.36 1.52
C LEU A 68 -10.50 4.62 1.10
N HIS A 69 -10.10 5.43 2.08
CA HIS A 69 -9.22 6.58 1.89
C HIS A 69 -8.09 6.64 2.91
N LEU A 70 -6.95 7.22 2.54
CA LEU A 70 -5.81 7.43 3.44
C LEU A 70 -6.15 8.52 4.46
N ARG A 71 -5.99 8.20 5.75
CA ARG A 71 -6.13 9.18 6.85
C ARG A 71 -4.80 9.71 7.35
N ARG A 72 -3.82 8.82 7.49
CA ARG A 72 -2.51 9.16 8.02
C ARG A 72 -1.48 8.24 7.42
N LEU A 73 -0.33 8.79 7.08
CA LEU A 73 0.85 8.04 6.68
C LEU A 73 2.02 8.44 7.58
N ARG A 74 2.72 7.45 8.13
CA ARG A 74 4.01 7.63 8.80
C ARG A 74 5.04 6.92 7.97
N VAL A 75 6.15 7.60 7.68
CA VAL A 75 7.22 7.09 6.84
C VAL A 75 8.53 7.28 7.59
N CYS A 76 9.38 6.27 7.53
CA CYS A 76 10.76 6.34 7.98
C CYS A 76 11.69 5.72 6.93
N GLU A 77 12.94 6.15 6.95
CA GLU A 77 13.96 5.73 6.00
C GLU A 77 15.12 5.10 6.78
N PRO A 78 15.00 3.81 7.16
CA PRO A 78 16.01 3.14 7.98
C PRO A 78 17.39 3.09 7.32
N ARG A 79 17.44 3.12 5.98
CA ARG A 79 18.66 3.28 5.16
C ARG A 79 18.29 3.91 3.81
N PRO A 80 19.23 4.52 3.07
CA PRO A 80 18.92 5.25 1.83
C PRO A 80 18.17 4.43 0.75
N THR A 81 18.27 3.11 0.79
CA THR A 81 17.64 2.18 -0.16
C THR A 81 16.45 1.43 0.43
N ALA A 82 15.93 1.84 1.60
CA ALA A 82 14.76 1.23 2.22
C ALA A 82 13.84 2.26 2.86
N ILE A 83 12.55 2.09 2.62
CA ILE A 83 11.47 2.90 3.17
C ILE A 83 10.54 1.96 3.93
N GLU A 84 10.18 2.33 5.15
CA GLU A 84 9.13 1.67 5.90
C GLU A 84 8.00 2.65 6.15
N ALA A 85 6.76 2.21 5.95
CA ALA A 85 5.60 3.04 6.13
C ALA A 85 4.46 2.33 6.84
N ALA A 86 3.74 3.09 7.66
CA ALA A 86 2.51 2.70 8.31
C ALA A 86 1.40 3.67 7.91
N ALA A 87 0.32 3.15 7.34
CA ALA A 87 -0.83 3.90 6.89
C ALA A 87 -2.06 3.53 7.73
N VAL A 88 -2.81 4.55 8.14
CA VAL A 88 -4.16 4.40 8.68
C VAL A 88 -5.12 4.73 7.55
N LEU A 89 -6.02 3.80 7.23
CA LEU A 89 -7.04 3.97 6.21
C LEU A 89 -8.41 4.02 6.89
N SER A 90 -9.34 4.77 6.30
CA SER A 90 -10.72 4.80 6.76
C SER A 90 -11.65 4.27 5.68
N GLY A 91 -12.46 3.30 6.10
CA GLY A 91 -13.49 2.65 5.31
C GLY A 91 -14.86 3.31 5.47
N THR A 92 -15.83 2.78 4.73
CA THR A 92 -17.24 3.10 4.96
C THR A 92 -17.70 2.62 6.33
N ALA A 93 -18.76 3.24 6.86
CA ALA A 93 -19.32 2.95 8.19
C ALA A 93 -18.32 3.09 9.36
N GLY A 94 -17.32 3.98 9.23
CA GLY A 94 -16.40 4.32 10.33
C GLY A 94 -15.35 3.26 10.65
N ARG A 95 -15.22 2.21 9.83
CA ARG A 95 -14.18 1.17 10.03
C ARG A 95 -12.80 1.74 9.75
N SER A 96 -11.86 1.53 10.66
CA SER A 96 -10.45 1.86 10.48
C SER A 96 -9.65 0.62 10.10
N TRP A 97 -8.69 0.80 9.20
CA TRP A 97 -7.78 -0.24 8.74
C TRP A 97 -6.35 0.23 8.94
N ALA A 98 -5.43 -0.71 9.12
CA ALA A 98 -4.01 -0.43 9.16
C ALA A 98 -3.29 -1.11 8.00
N MET A 99 -2.30 -0.45 7.43
CA MET A 99 -1.42 -1.04 6.44
C MET A 99 0.02 -0.75 6.82
N ALA A 100 0.84 -1.80 6.87
CA ALA A 100 2.28 -1.71 7.06
C ALA A 100 2.96 -2.20 5.79
N LEU A 101 4.02 -1.51 5.36
CA LEU A 101 4.75 -1.88 4.16
C LEU A 101 6.23 -1.51 4.24
N ARG A 102 7.03 -2.25 3.46
CA ARG A 102 8.44 -1.95 3.21
C ARG A 102 8.70 -1.86 1.71
N LEU A 103 9.36 -0.78 1.29
CA LEU A 103 9.87 -0.59 -0.06
C LEU A 103 11.40 -0.64 -0.04
N GLU A 104 11.99 -1.35 -1.00
CA GLU A 104 13.44 -1.36 -1.20
C GLU A 104 13.79 -0.91 -2.60
N GLN A 105 14.88 -0.15 -2.72
CA GLN A 105 15.39 0.28 -4.01
C GLN A 105 16.26 -0.81 -4.63
N ARG A 106 15.92 -1.24 -5.84
CA ARG A 106 16.62 -2.24 -6.65
C ARG A 106 16.83 -1.67 -8.05
N ARG A 107 18.09 -1.48 -8.46
CA ARG A 107 18.45 -0.96 -9.80
C ARG A 107 17.69 0.33 -10.15
N GLY A 108 17.58 1.26 -9.20
CA GLY A 108 16.86 2.53 -9.37
C GLY A 108 15.33 2.47 -9.20
N HIS A 109 14.73 1.29 -9.11
CA HIS A 109 13.29 1.12 -8.91
C HIS A 109 12.95 0.80 -7.45
N TRP A 110 11.87 1.38 -6.94
CA TRP A 110 11.33 1.02 -5.62
C TRP A 110 10.36 -0.14 -5.75
N LEU A 111 10.63 -1.21 -5.01
CA LEU A 111 9.83 -2.44 -4.99
C LEU A 111 9.34 -2.72 -3.58
N CYS A 112 8.07 -3.07 -3.46
CA CYS A 112 7.50 -3.53 -2.20
C CYS A 112 8.01 -4.94 -1.90
N THR A 113 8.62 -5.09 -0.72
CA THR A 113 9.19 -6.35 -0.23
C THR A 113 8.39 -6.93 0.93
N ASP A 114 7.60 -6.09 1.62
CA ASP A 114 6.68 -6.53 2.66
C ASP A 114 5.42 -5.67 2.61
N LEU A 115 4.26 -6.30 2.79
CA LEU A 115 2.97 -5.65 2.83
C LEU A 115 2.04 -6.45 3.74
N ARG A 116 1.42 -5.77 4.69
CA ARG A 116 0.36 -6.33 5.53
C ARG A 116 -0.77 -5.33 5.67
N VAL A 117 -1.99 -5.82 5.58
CA VAL A 117 -3.20 -5.01 5.78
C VAL A 117 -4.02 -5.66 6.89
N LEU A 118 -4.30 -4.92 7.96
CA LEU A 118 -5.05 -5.34 9.14
C LEU A 118 -6.42 -4.67 9.16
#